data_AF-A0A060ZAZ8-F1
#
_entry.id   AF-A0A060ZAZ8-F1
#
_cell.length_a   1.000
_cell.length_b   1.000
_cell.length_c   1.000
_cell.angle_alpha   90.00
_cell.angle_beta   90.00
_cell.angle_gamma   90.00
#
_symmetry.space_group_name_H-M   'P 1'
#
loop_
_entity.id
_entity.type
_entity.pdbx_description
1 polymer ?
#
loop_
_entity_poly.entity_id
_entity_poly.type
_entity_poly.pdbx_seq_one_letter_code
_entity_poly.pdbx_strand_id
1 'polypeptide(L)'
;MILTPRILNPDDRSCLLTESDTMVTCLRVDICAKVSGVGIPDSVVLNAELQLDWLKGVRGGVKRVHFLDSHQPQHTGVLTLGHSRPHSCLNYTVYLRVSQTHSTAK
;
A
#
# COMPACT_ATOMS: atom_id res chain seq x y z
N MET A 1 -6.55 5.85 7.35
CA MET A 1 -5.36 5.52 6.54
C MET A 1 -4.33 6.60 6.70
N ILE A 2 -3.07 6.24 6.92
CA ILE A 2 -1.93 7.15 7.05
C ILE A 2 -0.88 6.76 6.00
N LEU A 3 -0.29 7.76 5.36
CA LEU A 3 0.82 7.61 4.41
C LEU A 3 2.06 8.26 5.01
N THR A 4 3.19 7.55 5.03
CA THR A 4 4.44 8.06 5.59
C THR A 4 5.64 7.66 4.72
N PRO A 5 6.33 8.62 4.06
CA PRO A 5 5.99 10.05 3.98
C PRO A 5 4.72 10.32 3.13
N ARG A 6 4.14 11.52 3.28
CA ARG A 6 2.98 11.96 2.47
C ARG A 6 3.36 12.47 1.08
N ILE A 7 4.61 12.91 0.93
CA ILE A 7 5.19 13.40 -0.31
C ILE A 7 6.34 12.46 -0.66
N LEU A 8 6.34 11.98 -1.90
CA LEU A 8 7.43 11.16 -2.43
C LEU A 8 8.41 12.03 -3.18
N ASN A 9 9.68 11.95 -2.79
CA ASN A 9 10.79 12.45 -3.58
C ASN A 9 11.37 11.28 -4.41
N PRO A 10 11.31 11.32 -5.75
CA PRO A 10 11.85 10.26 -6.61
C PRO A 10 13.36 9.97 -6.45
N ASP A 11 14.10 10.90 -5.85
CA ASP A 11 15.53 10.74 -5.58
C ASP A 11 15.78 10.02 -4.24
N ASP A 12 14.81 10.06 -3.32
CA ASP A 12 14.90 9.39 -2.02
C ASP A 12 14.57 7.90 -2.19
N ARG A 13 15.59 7.12 -2.56
CA ARG A 13 15.51 5.67 -2.77
C ARG A 13 15.95 4.93 -1.50
N SER A 14 14.99 4.47 -0.72
CA SER A 14 15.23 3.92 0.63
C SER A 14 14.79 2.46 0.82
N CYS A 15 14.03 1.89 -0.11
CA CYS A 15 13.67 0.48 -0.07
C CYS A 15 14.44 -0.33 -1.11
N LEU A 16 14.90 -1.51 -0.73
CA LEU A 16 15.48 -2.48 -1.66
C LEU A 16 14.39 -3.31 -2.32
N LEU A 17 14.38 -3.34 -3.65
CA LEU A 17 13.58 -4.29 -4.43
C LEU A 17 14.40 -5.57 -4.60
N THR A 18 14.09 -6.59 -3.80
CA THR A 18 14.90 -7.82 -3.68
C THR A 18 15.01 -8.60 -5.00
N GLU A 19 14.00 -8.55 -5.85
CA GLU A 19 14.00 -9.25 -7.15
C GLU A 19 15.05 -8.72 -8.13
N SER A 20 15.39 -7.42 -8.05
CA SER A 20 16.27 -6.75 -9.00
C SER A 20 17.46 -6.04 -8.35
N ASP A 21 17.68 -6.26 -7.05
CA ASP A 21 18.71 -5.61 -6.23
C ASP A 21 18.79 -4.07 -6.44
N THR A 22 17.62 -3.45 -6.58
CA THR A 22 17.51 -2.03 -6.95
C THR A 22 16.90 -1.22 -5.81
N MET A 23 17.53 -0.10 -5.46
CA MET A 23 16.96 0.86 -4.51
C MET A 23 15.84 1.66 -5.19
N VAL A 24 14.66 1.73 -4.55
CA VAL A 24 13.47 2.42 -5.05
C VAL A 24 12.90 3.40 -4.02
N THR A 25 12.23 4.44 -4.51
CA THR A 25 11.45 5.35 -3.68
C THR A 25 10.20 4.65 -3.17
N CYS A 26 9.99 4.66 -1.87
CA CYS A 26 8.90 3.95 -1.22
C CYS A 26 8.27 4.77 -0.08
N LEU A 27 7.07 4.36 0.33
CA LEU A 27 6.41 4.87 1.52
C LEU A 27 5.69 3.74 2.26
N ARG A 28 5.40 3.98 3.54
CA ARG A 28 4.55 3.13 4.37
C ARG A 28 3.09 3.56 4.28
N VAL A 29 2.20 2.59 4.21
CA VAL A 29 0.74 2.74 4.20
C VAL A 29 0.18 2.02 5.41
N ASP A 30 -0.41 2.78 6.34
CA ASP A 30 -1.05 2.24 7.54
C ASP A 30 -2.58 2.34 7.40
N ILE A 31 -3.27 1.20 7.44
CA ILE A 31 -4.73 1.11 7.38
C ILE A 31 -5.24 0.59 8.72
N CYS A 32 -5.88 1.46 9.50
CA CYS A 32 -6.42 1.10 10.80
C CYS A 32 -7.94 1.21 10.80
N ALA A 33 -8.60 0.31 11.54
CA ALA A 33 -10.02 0.35 11.79
C ALA A 33 -10.30 0.18 13.29
N LYS A 34 -11.36 0.83 13.77
CA LYS A 34 -11.84 0.72 15.15
C LYS A 34 -13.32 0.40 15.16
N VAL A 35 -13.73 -0.52 16.02
CA VAL A 35 -15.12 -0.85 16.29
C VAL A 35 -15.52 -0.36 17.69
N SER A 36 -16.71 0.23 17.81
CA SER A 36 -17.25 0.73 19.08
C SER A 36 -18.77 0.72 19.05
N GLY A 37 -19.40 0.31 20.16
CA GLY A 37 -20.84 0.11 20.24
C GLY A 37 -21.22 -0.86 21.37
N VAL A 38 -22.49 -0.89 21.73
CA VAL A 38 -23.04 -1.87 22.67
C VAL A 38 -23.26 -3.19 21.92
N GLY A 39 -22.92 -4.33 22.54
CA GLY A 39 -23.17 -5.65 21.96
C GLY A 39 -22.23 -6.05 20.82
N ILE A 40 -21.04 -5.47 20.73
CA ILE A 40 -20.02 -5.91 19.76
C ILE A 40 -19.62 -7.36 20.05
N PRO A 41 -19.63 -8.26 19.05
CA PRO A 41 -19.13 -9.62 19.22
C PRO A 41 -17.65 -9.69 19.63
N ASP A 42 -17.23 -10.84 20.15
CA ASP A 42 -15.81 -11.07 20.46
C ASP A 42 -14.90 -11.08 19.22
N SER A 43 -15.48 -11.35 18.04
CA SER A 43 -14.79 -11.32 16.76
C SER A 43 -15.62 -10.62 15.68
N VAL A 44 -15.01 -9.64 15.04
CA VAL A 44 -15.51 -8.90 13.88
C VAL A 44 -14.40 -8.93 12.83
N VAL A 45 -14.69 -9.51 11.67
CA VAL A 45 -13.74 -9.65 10.56
C VAL A 45 -14.09 -8.64 9.48
N LEU A 46 -13.16 -7.75 9.16
CA LEU A 46 -13.30 -6.77 8.10
C LEU A 46 -12.33 -7.08 6.95
N ASN A 47 -12.85 -7.19 5.73
CA ASN A 47 -12.05 -7.26 4.52
C ASN A 47 -11.74 -5.84 4.03
N ALA A 48 -10.47 -5.50 3.90
CA ALA A 48 -10.01 -4.19 3.45
C ALA A 48 -9.32 -4.32 2.08
N GLU A 49 -9.89 -3.69 1.05
CA GLU A 49 -9.26 -3.58 -0.27
C GLU A 49 -8.56 -2.22 -0.40
N LEU A 50 -7.31 -2.23 -0.84
CA LEU A 50 -6.52 -1.03 -1.12
C LEU A 50 -6.13 -1.00 -2.60
N GLN A 51 -6.46 0.11 -3.27
CA GLN A 51 -6.14 0.34 -4.68
C GLN A 51 -5.27 1.59 -4.83
N LEU A 52 -4.08 1.39 -5.40
CA LEU A 52 -3.10 2.44 -5.66
C LEU A 52 -3.35 3.07 -7.04
N ASP A 53 -3.06 4.37 -7.16
CA ASP A 53 -3.27 5.14 -8.40
C ASP A 53 -4.68 4.96 -9.01
N TRP A 54 -5.71 4.84 -8.17
CA TRP A 54 -7.09 4.57 -8.60
C TRP A 54 -7.58 5.51 -9.71
N LEU A 55 -7.38 6.82 -9.54
CA LEU A 55 -7.78 7.83 -10.53
C LEU A 55 -7.06 7.68 -11.87
N LYS A 56 -5.85 7.11 -11.90
CA LYS A 56 -5.16 6.81 -13.16
C LYS A 56 -5.81 5.63 -13.86
N GLY A 57 -6.16 4.58 -13.12
CA GLY A 57 -6.90 3.43 -13.66
C GLY A 57 -8.22 3.85 -14.32
N VAL A 58 -9.00 4.70 -13.66
CA VAL A 58 -10.29 5.19 -14.19
C VAL A 58 -10.12 6.05 -15.46
N ARG A 59 -8.99 6.76 -15.60
CA ARG A 59 -8.71 7.67 -16.72
C ARG A 59 -7.84 7.06 -17.82
N GLY A 60 -7.57 5.75 -17.77
CA GLY A 60 -6.68 5.07 -18.73
C GLY A 60 -5.20 5.44 -18.61
N GLY A 61 -4.80 6.04 -17.49
CA GLY A 61 -3.40 6.34 -17.18
C GLY A 61 -2.65 5.16 -16.58
N VAL A 62 -1.32 5.20 -16.67
CA VAL A 62 -0.44 4.18 -16.07
C VAL A 62 -0.44 4.29 -14.55
N LYS A 63 -0.70 3.16 -13.87
CA LYS A 63 -0.47 3.01 -12.42
C LYS A 63 1.03 2.81 -12.18
N ARG A 64 1.62 3.68 -11.38
CA ARG A 64 3.07 3.71 -11.13
C ARG A 64 3.40 3.30 -9.70
N VAL A 65 2.45 3.34 -8.78
CA VAL A 65 2.65 2.91 -7.40
C VAL A 65 2.19 1.47 -7.22
N HIS A 66 3.08 0.63 -6.70
CA HIS A 66 2.84 -0.80 -6.49
C HIS A 66 3.20 -1.19 -5.06
N PHE A 67 2.57 -2.24 -4.54
CA PHE A 67 3.00 -2.89 -3.30
C PHE A 67 4.37 -3.54 -3.48
N LEU A 68 5.23 -3.39 -2.48
CA LEU A 68 6.62 -3.85 -2.55
C LEU A 68 6.73 -5.39 -2.57
N ASP A 69 5.81 -6.08 -1.91
CA ASP A 69 5.80 -7.53 -1.74
C ASP A 69 5.22 -8.29 -2.95
N SER A 70 4.17 -7.73 -3.55
CA SER A 70 3.36 -8.40 -4.58
C SER A 70 3.54 -7.78 -5.96
N HIS A 71 4.17 -6.60 -6.05
CA HIS A 71 4.35 -5.83 -7.28
C HIS A 71 3.03 -5.51 -8.00
N GLN A 72 1.89 -5.62 -7.29
CA GLN A 72 0.57 -5.30 -7.81
C GLN A 72 0.17 -3.87 -7.41
N PRO A 73 -0.75 -3.23 -8.15
CA PRO A 73 -1.30 -1.93 -7.76
C PRO A 73 -2.49 -2.04 -6.80
N GLN A 74 -2.83 -3.25 -6.35
CA GLN A 74 -3.96 -3.51 -5.46
C GLN A 74 -3.64 -4.65 -4.49
N HIS A 75 -4.24 -4.62 -3.31
CA HIS A 75 -4.10 -5.66 -2.30
C HIS A 75 -5.37 -5.76 -1.44
N THR A 76 -5.67 -6.97 -0.95
CA THR A 76 -6.75 -7.22 0.00
C THR A 76 -6.17 -7.77 1.28
N GLY A 77 -6.48 -7.13 2.41
CA GLY A 77 -6.09 -7.59 3.74
C GLY A 77 -7.29 -7.77 4.67
N VAL A 78 -7.06 -8.39 5.82
CA VAL A 78 -8.09 -8.71 6.80
C VAL A 78 -7.77 -8.05 8.13
N LEU A 79 -8.71 -7.29 8.67
CA LEU A 79 -8.66 -6.72 10.01
C LEU A 79 -9.59 -7.51 10.93
N THR A 80 -9.00 -8.19 11.92
CA THR A 80 -9.79 -8.86 12.97
C THR A 80 -9.85 -7.96 14.20
N LEU A 81 -11.07 -7.60 14.58
CA LEU A 81 -11.43 -6.73 15.68
C LEU A 81 -12.40 -7.47 16.62
N GLY A 82 -12.78 -6.86 17.73
CA GLY A 82 -13.83 -7.39 18.60
C GLY A 82 -13.93 -6.60 19.90
N HIS A 83 -14.78 -7.05 20.81
CA HIS A 83 -14.97 -6.38 22.10
C HIS A 83 -13.66 -6.18 22.88
N SER A 84 -12.83 -7.23 22.97
CA SER A 84 -11.53 -7.20 23.69
C SER A 84 -10.40 -6.53 22.89
N ARG A 85 -10.53 -6.43 21.57
CA ARG A 85 -9.55 -5.82 20.65
C ARG A 85 -10.28 -4.90 19.67
N PRO A 86 -10.70 -3.71 20.13
CA PRO A 86 -11.56 -2.83 19.34
C PRO A 86 -10.83 -2.12 18.20
N HIS A 87 -9.49 -2.24 18.09
CA HIS A 87 -8.66 -1.55 17.10
C HIS A 87 -7.64 -2.52 16.52
N SER A 88 -7.45 -2.48 15.20
CA SER A 88 -6.43 -3.22 14.45
C SER A 88 -5.94 -2.40 13.27
N CYS A 89 -4.70 -2.65 12.85
CA CYS A 89 -4.05 -1.99 11.71
C CYS A 89 -3.37 -3.02 10.78
N LEU A 90 -3.37 -2.71 9.49
CA LEU A 90 -2.54 -3.33 8.46
C LEU A 90 -1.47 -2.34 8.03
N ASN A 91 -0.26 -2.82 7.80
CA ASN A 91 0.88 -1.98 7.40
C ASN A 91 1.46 -2.55 6.11
N TYR A 92 1.59 -1.70 5.10
CA TYR A 92 2.17 -2.06 3.81
C TYR A 92 3.29 -1.11 3.44
N THR A 93 4.22 -1.59 2.63
CA THR A 93 5.19 -0.75 1.94
C THR A 93 4.85 -0.73 0.46
N VAL A 94 4.76 0.46 -0.12
CA VAL A 94 4.51 0.65 -1.55
C VAL A 94 5.65 1.46 -2.16
N TYR A 95 5.94 1.24 -3.44
CA TYR A 95 7.04 1.89 -4.15
C TYR A 95 6.59 2.53 -5.45
N LEU A 96 7.32 3.56 -5.87
CA LEU A 96 7.14 4.19 -7.17
C LEU A 96 7.97 3.44 -8.21
N ARG A 97 7.29 2.83 -9.20
CA ARG A 97 7.92 2.23 -10.37
C ARG A 97 8.39 3.33 -11.32
N VAL A 98 9.70 3.43 -11.51
CA VAL A 98 10.28 4.23 -12.58
C VAL A 98 10.04 3.49 -13.89
N SER A 99 9.43 4.16 -14.86
CA SER A 99 9.39 3.66 -16.23
C SER A 99 10.83 3.63 -16.76
N GLN A 100 11.41 2.44 -16.88
CA GLN A 100 12.63 2.27 -17.65
C GLN A 100 12.27 2.58 -19.10
N THR A 101 12.50 3.81 -19.55
CA THR A 101 12.75 4.02 -20.97
C THR A 101 14.03 3.25 -21.25
N HIS A 102 13.89 2.08 -21.88
CA HIS A 102 15.01 1.49 -22.59
C HIS A 102 15.50 2.55 -23.57
N SER A 103 16.55 3.26 -23.20
CA SER A 103 17.42 3.91 -24.16
C SER A 103 18.14 2.78 -24.88
N THR A 104 17.47 2.17 -25.86
CA THR A 104 18.18 1.56 -26.99
C THR A 104 18.76 2.72 -27.80
N ALA A 105 19.81 3.31 -27.26
CA ALA A 105 20.83 3.99 -28.04
C ALA A 105 21.90 2.93 -28.35
N LYS A 106 21.68 2.18 -29.42
CA LYS A 106 22.76 1.68 -30.27
C LYS A 106 22.22 1.49 -31.68
#